data_AF-A0A971ZMN1-F1
#
_entry.id   AF-A0A971ZMN1-F1
#
_cell.length_a   1.000
_cell.length_b   1.000
_cell.length_c   1.000
_cell.angle_alpha   90.00
_cell.angle_beta   90.00
_cell.angle_gamma   90.00
#
_symmetry.space_group_name_H-M   'P 1'
#
loop_
_entity.id
_entity.type
_entity.pdbx_description
1 polymer ?
#
loop_
_entity_poly.entity_id
_entity_poly.type
_entity_poly.pdbx_seq_one_letter_code
_entity_poly.pdbx_strand_id
1 'polypeptide(L)'
;MKTYAAKYVELADRYAEDMAKRWAADVQNNARTPTYKELNEQKIQNQCVWFYRNFSKMFTGEKVAADVEDYFRNYAAESHALGIPMAEAIYALILMRRHIWLYAEFQLVFGFGIDQQQALDTLNRTILLFDYATYSVTREYQRLMKVDQAESLKLLDILEANIVEIAGNWADSVRKDKRTTHYHGLSRDKLAPQAIKFYSRLRSLLLDTDRFEKARAFFRQYAETSRRNNIPLHEAVYALNVMRRFMWLHDGFQKTFINGLAYNQAVDSLLSMMLMMDYAVYDVTRYYQERMDVR
;
A
#
# COMPACT_ATOMS: atom_id res chain seq x y z
N MET A 1 29.16 19.11 -24.84
CA MET A 1 28.34 17.98 -25.36
C MET A 1 28.51 17.88 -26.86
N LYS A 2 28.62 16.67 -27.43
CA LYS A 2 28.52 16.46 -28.88
C LYS A 2 27.19 17.07 -29.37
N THR A 3 27.18 17.71 -30.54
CA THR A 3 26.05 18.50 -31.09
C THR A 3 24.71 17.74 -31.10
N TYR A 4 24.77 16.41 -31.22
CA TYR A 4 23.59 15.53 -31.24
C TYR A 4 22.91 15.34 -29.88
N ALA A 5 23.70 14.99 -28.85
CA ALA A 5 23.18 14.83 -27.49
C ALA A 5 22.52 16.11 -26.97
N ALA A 6 23.04 17.27 -27.37
CA ALA A 6 22.48 18.58 -27.01
C ALA A 6 21.10 18.78 -27.65
N LYS A 7 20.94 18.51 -28.94
CA LYS A 7 19.65 18.57 -29.65
C LYS A 7 18.63 17.59 -29.07
N TYR A 8 19.05 16.36 -28.78
CA TYR A 8 18.19 15.32 -28.19
C TYR A 8 17.58 15.79 -26.86
N VAL A 9 18.44 16.35 -26.00
CA VAL A 9 18.04 16.91 -24.71
C VAL A 9 17.17 18.16 -24.85
N GLU A 10 17.50 19.05 -25.79
CA GLU A 10 16.72 20.28 -26.04
C GLU A 10 15.29 19.95 -26.49
N LEU A 11 15.11 18.94 -27.36
CA LEU A 11 13.79 18.48 -27.79
C LEU A 11 12.98 17.92 -26.62
N ALA A 12 13.62 17.18 -25.72
CA ALA A 12 12.94 16.65 -24.54
C ALA A 12 12.41 17.77 -23.63
N ASP A 13 13.19 18.83 -23.45
CA ASP A 13 12.79 19.98 -22.64
C ASP A 13 11.70 20.82 -23.33
N ARG A 14 11.88 21.11 -24.63
CA ARG A 14 10.94 21.90 -25.44
C ARG A 14 9.54 21.29 -25.48
N TYR A 15 9.45 19.97 -25.63
CA TYR A 15 8.17 19.26 -25.74
C TYR A 15 7.75 18.55 -24.46
N ALA A 16 8.36 18.89 -23.33
CA ALA A 16 8.09 18.27 -22.04
C ALA A 16 6.58 18.23 -21.71
N GLU A 17 5.86 19.32 -21.95
CA GLU A 17 4.43 19.42 -21.64
C GLU A 17 3.56 18.55 -22.56
N ASP A 18 3.83 18.54 -23.87
CA ASP A 18 3.07 17.73 -24.83
C ASP A 18 3.34 16.24 -24.64
N MET A 19 4.60 15.87 -24.38
CA MET A 19 4.97 14.50 -24.04
C MET A 19 4.31 14.07 -22.73
N ALA A 20 4.32 14.93 -21.70
CA ALA A 20 3.69 14.63 -20.42
C ALA A 20 2.16 14.46 -20.53
N LYS A 21 1.47 15.26 -21.34
CA LYS A 21 0.03 15.10 -21.60
C LYS A 21 -0.28 13.76 -22.27
N ARG A 22 0.50 13.39 -23.29
CA ARG A 22 0.35 12.08 -23.98
C ARG A 22 0.65 10.92 -23.04
N TRP A 23 1.72 11.05 -22.26
CA TRP A 23 2.08 10.05 -21.26
C TRP A 23 1.01 9.89 -20.18
N ALA A 24 0.43 11.00 -19.68
CA ALA A 24 -0.64 10.97 -18.69
C ALA A 24 -1.87 10.22 -19.22
N ALA A 25 -2.28 10.51 -20.46
CA ALA A 25 -3.35 9.78 -21.13
C ALA A 25 -3.02 8.28 -21.28
N ASP A 26 -1.78 7.94 -21.63
CA ASP A 26 -1.36 6.54 -21.78
C ASP A 26 -1.38 5.79 -20.44
N VAL A 27 -0.81 6.34 -19.36
CA VAL A 27 -0.83 5.68 -18.04
C VAL A 27 -2.25 5.57 -17.48
N GLN A 28 -3.13 6.53 -17.74
CA GLN A 28 -4.53 6.45 -17.31
C GLN A 28 -5.32 5.42 -18.11
N ASN A 29 -5.00 5.18 -19.38
CA ASN A 29 -5.76 4.25 -20.22
C ASN A 29 -5.16 2.83 -20.29
N ASN A 30 -4.02 2.58 -19.66
CA ASN A 30 -3.33 1.29 -19.76
C ASN A 30 -3.80 0.27 -18.71
N ALA A 31 -4.02 -0.97 -19.13
CA ALA A 31 -4.42 -2.07 -18.24
C ALA A 31 -3.34 -2.45 -17.21
N ARG A 32 -2.07 -2.06 -17.43
CA ARG A 32 -0.94 -2.33 -16.53
C ARG A 32 -0.70 -1.22 -15.50
N THR A 33 -1.48 -0.14 -15.55
CA THR A 33 -1.38 0.99 -14.60
C THR A 33 -2.77 1.39 -14.08
N PRO A 34 -3.56 0.45 -13.51
CA PRO A 34 -4.92 0.74 -13.06
C PRO A 34 -5.00 1.83 -11.98
N THR A 35 -4.03 1.96 -11.07
CA THR A 35 -4.06 3.00 -10.02
C THR A 35 -4.02 4.41 -10.61
N TYR A 36 -3.33 4.61 -11.74
CA TYR A 36 -3.25 5.93 -12.39
C TYR A 36 -4.59 6.48 -12.85
N LYS A 37 -5.60 5.63 -13.11
CA LYS A 37 -6.97 6.04 -13.51
C LYS A 37 -7.65 6.90 -12.47
N GLU A 38 -7.35 6.67 -11.20
CA GLU A 38 -8.01 7.30 -10.06
C GLU A 38 -7.27 8.55 -9.59
N LEU A 39 -6.07 8.80 -10.12
CA LEU A 39 -5.23 9.92 -9.73
C LEU A 39 -5.60 11.20 -10.49
N ASN A 40 -5.38 12.34 -9.83
CA ASN A 40 -5.57 13.65 -10.44
C ASN A 40 -4.60 13.84 -11.62
N GLU A 41 -5.15 14.07 -12.81
CA GLU A 41 -4.40 14.18 -14.06
C GLU A 41 -3.31 15.27 -14.01
N GLN A 42 -3.62 16.44 -13.42
CA GLN A 42 -2.64 17.53 -13.31
C GLN A 42 -1.43 17.12 -12.46
N LYS A 43 -1.65 16.35 -11.39
CA LYS A 43 -0.57 15.85 -10.52
C LYS A 43 0.32 14.85 -11.26
N ILE A 44 -0.30 13.95 -12.03
CA ILE A 44 0.39 12.97 -12.90
C ILE A 44 1.23 13.72 -13.95
N GLN A 45 0.62 14.65 -14.69
CA GLN A 45 1.31 15.45 -15.70
C GLN A 45 2.50 16.22 -15.12
N ASN A 46 2.33 16.88 -13.97
CA ASN A 46 3.41 17.62 -13.32
C ASN A 46 4.62 16.75 -12.99
N GLN A 47 4.40 15.50 -12.53
CA GLN A 47 5.48 14.55 -12.27
C GLN A 47 6.29 14.24 -13.54
N CYS A 48 5.60 14.05 -14.67
CA CYS A 48 6.24 13.75 -15.96
C CYS A 48 6.90 14.98 -16.61
N VAL A 49 6.31 16.17 -16.48
CA VAL A 49 6.95 17.43 -16.89
C VAL A 49 8.25 17.63 -16.11
N TRP A 50 8.23 17.37 -14.79
CA TRP A 50 9.42 17.48 -13.96
C TRP A 50 10.51 16.49 -14.40
N PHE A 51 10.13 15.28 -14.83
CA PHE A 51 11.06 14.33 -15.45
C PHE A 51 11.73 14.90 -16.71
N TYR A 52 10.95 15.33 -17.70
CA TYR A 52 11.51 15.81 -18.96
C TYR A 52 12.38 17.07 -18.82
N ARG A 53 12.01 17.99 -17.91
CA ARG A 53 12.83 19.19 -17.61
C ARG A 53 14.16 18.86 -16.93
N ASN A 54 14.22 17.78 -16.13
CA ASN A 54 15.47 17.33 -15.50
C ASN A 54 16.23 16.31 -16.35
N PHE A 55 15.62 15.76 -17.40
CA PHE A 55 16.24 14.81 -18.31
C PHE A 55 17.56 15.33 -18.87
N SER A 56 17.60 16.62 -19.21
CA SER A 56 18.80 17.32 -19.68
C SER A 56 20.00 17.15 -18.74
N LYS A 57 19.80 17.46 -17.46
CA LYS A 57 20.82 17.38 -16.42
C LYS A 57 21.28 15.93 -16.26
N MET A 58 20.33 15.00 -16.17
CA MET A 58 20.60 13.57 -16.01
C MET A 58 21.36 12.98 -17.22
N PHE A 59 21.13 13.53 -18.41
CA PHE A 59 21.76 13.09 -19.65
C PHE A 59 23.16 13.66 -19.88
N THR A 60 23.60 14.70 -19.13
CA THR A 60 24.88 15.39 -19.40
C THR A 60 26.12 14.80 -18.69
N GLY A 61 25.96 14.06 -17.58
CA GLY A 61 27.08 13.43 -16.83
C GLY A 61 27.62 12.12 -17.44
N GLU A 62 28.94 11.98 -17.60
CA GLU A 62 29.59 10.75 -18.13
C GLU A 62 29.31 9.50 -17.29
N LYS A 63 29.00 9.70 -16.01
CA LYS A 63 28.44 8.69 -15.11
C LYS A 63 27.07 9.18 -14.66
N VAL A 64 26.17 8.25 -14.35
CA VAL A 64 24.95 8.56 -13.59
C VAL A 64 25.42 9.13 -12.26
N ALA A 65 25.30 10.45 -12.12
CA ALA A 65 25.76 11.15 -10.95
C ALA A 65 24.74 10.96 -9.81
N ALA A 66 25.17 11.18 -8.56
CA ALA A 66 24.36 10.94 -7.38
C ALA A 66 23.01 11.71 -7.42
N ASP A 67 22.99 12.86 -8.08
CA ASP A 67 21.80 13.67 -8.36
C ASP A 67 20.73 12.93 -9.19
N VAL A 68 21.13 12.07 -10.12
CA VAL A 68 20.23 11.24 -10.92
C VAL A 68 19.61 10.13 -10.07
N GLU A 69 20.39 9.50 -9.19
CA GLU A 69 19.86 8.52 -8.25
C GLU A 69 18.86 9.19 -7.28
N ASP A 70 19.19 10.37 -6.77
CA ASP A 70 18.33 11.16 -5.88
C ASP A 70 16.99 11.49 -6.55
N TYR A 71 17.02 11.89 -7.83
CA TYR A 71 15.82 12.12 -8.63
C TYR A 71 14.90 10.88 -8.65
N PHE A 72 15.45 9.71 -8.98
CA PHE A 72 14.63 8.50 -9.12
C PHE A 72 14.18 7.94 -7.77
N ARG A 73 14.93 8.16 -6.69
CA ARG A 73 14.45 7.88 -5.32
C ARG A 73 13.28 8.78 -4.94
N ASN A 74 13.31 10.07 -5.28
CA ASN A 74 12.19 10.97 -5.04
C ASN A 74 10.96 10.57 -5.87
N TYR A 75 11.13 10.23 -7.14
CA TYR A 75 10.04 9.68 -7.97
C TYR A 75 9.40 8.44 -7.34
N ALA A 76 10.22 7.51 -6.82
CA ALA A 76 9.73 6.33 -6.13
C ALA A 76 8.96 6.67 -4.85
N ALA A 77 9.49 7.57 -4.02
CA ALA A 77 8.85 8.01 -2.78
C ALA A 77 7.52 8.73 -3.02
N GLU A 78 7.45 9.62 -4.01
CA GLU A 78 6.22 10.31 -4.40
C GLU A 78 5.17 9.35 -4.95
N SER A 79 5.59 8.43 -5.83
CA SER A 79 4.70 7.42 -6.40
C SER A 79 4.17 6.48 -5.31
N HIS A 80 5.02 6.09 -4.36
CA HIS A 80 4.63 5.30 -3.20
C HIS A 80 3.64 6.05 -2.30
N ALA A 81 3.87 7.34 -2.03
CA ALA A 81 2.95 8.18 -1.25
C ALA A 81 1.60 8.39 -1.94
N LEU A 82 1.55 8.26 -3.27
CA LEU A 82 0.32 8.24 -4.06
C LEU A 82 -0.40 6.88 -4.06
N GLY A 83 0.15 5.87 -3.39
CA GLY A 83 -0.41 4.52 -3.37
C GLY A 83 -0.17 3.73 -4.66
N ILE A 84 0.73 4.20 -5.54
CA ILE A 84 1.03 3.54 -6.82
C ILE A 84 1.89 2.30 -6.55
N PRO A 85 1.45 1.09 -6.94
CA PRO A 85 2.25 -0.11 -6.79
C PRO A 85 3.58 -0.01 -7.57
N MET A 86 4.65 -0.60 -7.04
CA MET A 86 5.98 -0.58 -7.67
C MET A 86 5.94 -1.00 -9.15
N ALA A 87 5.18 -2.06 -9.47
CA ALA A 87 5.05 -2.54 -10.85
C ALA A 87 4.46 -1.49 -11.80
N GLU A 88 3.47 -0.72 -11.34
CA GLU A 88 2.85 0.36 -12.10
C GLU A 88 3.80 1.55 -12.24
N ALA A 89 4.53 1.92 -11.18
CA ALA A 89 5.51 3.00 -11.23
C ALA A 89 6.67 2.71 -12.19
N ILE A 90 7.15 1.46 -12.22
CA ILE A 90 8.16 1.01 -13.19
C ILE A 90 7.60 1.01 -14.61
N TYR A 91 6.36 0.53 -14.80
CA TYR A 91 5.74 0.55 -16.12
C TYR A 91 5.50 1.97 -16.64
N ALA A 92 5.09 2.88 -15.76
CA ALA A 92 4.93 4.30 -16.07
C ALA A 92 6.27 4.94 -16.48
N LEU A 93 7.37 4.58 -15.83
CA LEU A 93 8.73 4.99 -16.22
C LEU A 93 9.14 4.44 -17.60
N ILE A 94 8.78 3.19 -17.91
CA ILE A 94 8.98 2.61 -19.24
C ILE A 94 8.19 3.38 -20.31
N LEU A 95 6.97 3.82 -20.00
CA LEU A 95 6.18 4.66 -20.90
C LEU A 95 6.81 6.04 -21.09
N MET A 96 7.36 6.66 -20.03
CA MET A 96 8.11 7.93 -20.18
C MET A 96 9.24 7.78 -21.19
N ARG A 97 10.03 6.70 -21.11
CA ARG A 97 11.09 6.37 -22.09
C ARG A 97 10.52 6.22 -23.50
N ARG A 98 9.39 5.52 -23.64
CA ARG A 98 8.72 5.29 -24.92
C ARG A 98 8.30 6.60 -25.59
N HIS A 99 7.80 7.58 -24.84
CA HIS A 99 7.41 8.87 -25.38
C HIS A 99 8.60 9.71 -25.87
N ILE A 100 9.79 9.57 -25.27
CA ILE A 100 11.01 10.18 -25.82
C ILE A 100 11.31 9.57 -27.20
N TRP A 101 11.17 8.24 -27.35
CA TRP A 101 11.44 7.54 -28.61
C TRP A 101 10.43 7.80 -29.73
N LEU A 102 9.14 7.91 -29.38
CA LEU A 102 8.05 8.00 -30.36
C LEU A 102 7.74 9.42 -30.83
N TYR A 103 8.33 10.44 -30.22
CA TYR A 103 8.06 11.81 -30.63
C TYR A 103 8.68 12.08 -32.01
N ALA A 104 7.86 12.50 -32.97
CA ALA A 104 8.20 12.51 -34.41
C ALA A 104 9.47 13.31 -34.73
N GLU A 105 9.74 14.36 -33.97
CA GLU A 105 10.93 15.19 -34.14
C GLU A 105 12.22 14.49 -33.71
N PHE A 106 12.14 13.56 -32.75
CA PHE A 106 13.26 12.67 -32.46
C PHE A 106 13.54 11.74 -33.63
N GLN A 107 12.50 11.21 -34.31
CA GLN A 107 12.66 10.33 -35.48
C GLN A 107 13.22 11.07 -36.70
N LEU A 108 12.78 12.32 -36.95
CA LEU A 108 13.31 13.17 -38.02
C LEU A 108 14.78 13.50 -37.82
N VAL A 109 15.20 13.65 -36.56
CA VAL A 109 16.59 13.82 -36.18
C VAL A 109 17.43 12.59 -36.60
N PHE A 110 16.93 11.36 -36.52
CA PHE A 110 17.66 10.17 -37.04
C PHE A 110 17.72 10.06 -38.57
N GLY A 111 16.94 10.86 -39.31
CA GLY A 111 16.75 10.71 -40.76
C GLY A 111 17.76 11.42 -41.67
N PHE A 112 18.44 12.48 -41.21
CA PHE A 112 19.28 13.31 -42.09
C PHE A 112 20.61 13.76 -41.44
N GLY A 113 21.74 13.35 -42.03
CA GLY A 113 23.05 13.99 -41.83
C GLY A 113 23.74 13.72 -40.48
N ILE A 114 23.35 12.67 -39.76
CA ILE A 114 23.91 12.35 -38.45
C ILE A 114 24.95 11.25 -38.57
N ASP A 115 26.09 11.48 -37.92
CA ASP A 115 27.10 10.45 -37.70
C ASP A 115 26.46 9.28 -36.93
N GLN A 116 26.38 8.11 -37.56
CA GLN A 116 25.77 6.90 -36.99
C GLN A 116 26.34 6.59 -35.60
N GLN A 117 27.62 6.91 -35.36
CA GLN A 117 28.24 6.73 -34.06
C GLN A 117 27.62 7.63 -32.98
N GLN A 118 27.28 8.88 -33.30
CA GLN A 118 26.63 9.80 -32.33
C GLN A 118 25.20 9.38 -32.00
N ALA A 119 24.48 8.84 -32.98
CA ALA A 119 23.15 8.28 -32.78
C ALA A 119 23.21 7.08 -31.82
N LEU A 120 24.14 6.15 -32.06
CA LEU A 120 24.38 4.99 -31.20
C LEU A 120 24.81 5.38 -29.78
N ASP A 121 25.72 6.35 -29.64
CA ASP A 121 26.17 6.84 -28.33
C ASP A 121 24.99 7.38 -27.49
N THR A 122 24.06 8.10 -28.13
CA THR A 122 22.89 8.71 -27.45
C THR A 122 21.82 7.67 -27.10
N LEU A 123 21.60 6.71 -28.00
CA LEU A 123 20.79 5.51 -27.74
C LEU A 123 21.29 4.78 -26.49
N ASN A 124 22.57 4.41 -26.48
CA ASN A 124 23.18 3.67 -25.37
C ASN A 124 23.11 4.44 -24.06
N ARG A 125 23.32 5.77 -24.10
CA ARG A 125 23.23 6.63 -22.92
C ARG A 125 21.80 6.72 -22.37
N THR A 126 20.81 6.78 -23.26
CA THR A 126 19.39 6.75 -22.86
C THR A 126 19.03 5.42 -22.22
N ILE A 127 19.46 4.30 -22.82
CA ILE A 127 19.25 2.96 -22.26
C ILE A 127 19.85 2.88 -20.86
N LEU A 128 21.13 3.26 -20.72
CA LEU A 128 21.85 3.23 -19.45
C LEU A 128 21.14 4.06 -18.37
N LEU A 129 20.71 5.28 -18.69
CA LEU A 129 19.96 6.14 -17.76
C LEU A 129 18.70 5.45 -17.23
N PHE A 130 17.89 4.84 -18.11
CA PHE A 130 16.65 4.18 -17.70
C PHE A 130 16.88 2.83 -16.99
N ASP A 131 17.98 2.15 -17.28
CA ASP A 131 18.36 0.93 -16.54
C ASP A 131 18.72 1.28 -15.09
N TYR A 132 19.51 2.34 -14.87
CA TYR A 132 19.79 2.87 -13.54
C TYR A 132 18.55 3.42 -12.83
N ALA A 133 17.66 4.09 -13.57
CA ALA A 133 16.39 4.56 -13.05
C ALA A 133 15.55 3.39 -12.52
N THR A 134 15.40 2.33 -13.32
CA THR A 134 14.64 1.12 -12.97
C THR A 134 15.23 0.47 -11.71
N TYR A 135 16.56 0.35 -11.63
CA TYR A 135 17.24 -0.18 -10.44
C TYR A 135 16.99 0.70 -9.20
N SER A 136 17.14 2.02 -9.33
CA SER A 136 17.02 2.98 -8.22
C SER A 136 15.58 3.03 -7.67
N VAL A 137 14.59 3.08 -8.57
CA VAL A 137 13.17 3.06 -8.22
C VAL A 137 12.82 1.74 -7.54
N THR A 138 13.24 0.60 -8.10
CA THR A 138 12.98 -0.72 -7.50
C THR A 138 13.59 -0.83 -6.11
N ARG A 139 14.85 -0.43 -5.94
CA ARG A 139 15.56 -0.48 -4.66
C ARG A 139 14.88 0.42 -3.61
N GLU A 140 14.45 1.61 -4.01
CA GLU A 140 13.78 2.53 -3.08
C GLU A 140 12.39 2.06 -2.70
N TYR A 141 11.60 1.53 -3.64
CA TYR A 141 10.33 0.88 -3.33
C TYR A 141 10.52 -0.30 -2.35
N GLN A 142 11.51 -1.15 -2.57
CA GLN A 142 11.82 -2.25 -1.64
C GLN A 142 12.19 -1.74 -0.24
N ARG A 143 12.91 -0.61 -0.15
CA ARG A 143 13.24 0.04 1.12
C ARG A 143 11.99 0.57 1.81
N LEU A 144 11.14 1.29 1.09
CA LEU A 144 9.88 1.85 1.59
C LEU A 144 8.95 0.73 2.08
N MET A 145 8.72 -0.31 1.27
CA MET A 145 7.91 -1.46 1.66
C MET A 145 8.40 -2.16 2.95
N LYS A 146 9.72 -2.23 3.18
CA LYS A 146 10.27 -2.75 4.43
C LYS A 146 10.00 -1.84 5.62
N VAL A 147 10.06 -0.53 5.42
CA VAL A 147 9.69 0.47 6.44
C VAL A 147 8.21 0.35 6.77
N ASP A 148 7.34 0.26 5.76
CA ASP A 148 5.89 0.09 5.94
C ASP A 148 5.55 -1.19 6.69
N GLN A 149 6.23 -2.28 6.36
CA GLN A 149 6.11 -3.54 7.09
C GLN A 149 6.53 -3.36 8.55
N ALA A 150 7.69 -2.75 8.82
CA ALA A 150 8.16 -2.51 10.18
C ALA A 150 7.20 -1.61 10.98
N GLU A 151 6.62 -0.58 10.37
CA GLU A 151 5.61 0.29 11.01
C GLU A 151 4.32 -0.48 11.33
N SER A 152 3.86 -1.34 10.41
CA SER A 152 2.70 -2.21 10.63
C SER A 152 2.95 -3.18 11.80
N LEU A 153 4.17 -3.69 11.93
CA LEU A 153 4.55 -4.54 13.07
C LEU A 153 4.58 -3.76 14.39
N LYS A 154 5.02 -2.49 14.41
CA LYS A 154 5.00 -1.66 15.63
C LYS A 154 3.59 -1.48 16.19
N LEU A 155 2.58 -1.33 15.32
CA LEU A 155 1.17 -1.26 15.76
C LEU A 155 0.74 -2.55 16.48
N LEU A 156 1.17 -3.71 15.98
CA LEU A 156 0.92 -5.00 16.62
C LEU A 156 1.71 -5.16 17.92
N ASP A 157 2.96 -4.67 17.98
CA ASP A 157 3.77 -4.71 19.21
C ASP A 157 3.12 -3.88 20.33
N ILE A 158 2.57 -2.71 20.00
CA ILE A 158 1.84 -1.87 20.96
C ILE A 158 0.56 -2.56 21.43
N LEU A 159 -0.18 -3.19 20.52
CA LEU A 159 -1.32 -4.00 20.92
C LEU A 159 -0.88 -5.09 21.89
N GLU A 160 0.14 -5.88 21.52
CA GLU A 160 0.69 -7.00 22.29
C GLU A 160 1.12 -6.58 23.71
N ALA A 161 1.81 -5.44 23.84
CA ALA A 161 2.22 -4.88 25.12
C ALA A 161 1.05 -4.47 26.03
N ASN A 162 -0.10 -4.14 25.45
CA ASN A 162 -1.28 -3.62 26.18
C ASN A 162 -2.48 -4.58 26.16
N ILE A 163 -2.28 -5.85 25.76
CA ILE A 163 -3.36 -6.83 25.59
C ILE A 163 -4.23 -6.98 26.86
N VAL A 164 -3.60 -7.04 28.04
CA VAL A 164 -4.32 -7.27 29.30
C VAL A 164 -5.26 -6.11 29.63
N GLU A 165 -4.79 -4.87 29.43
CA GLU A 165 -5.60 -3.67 29.64
C GLU A 165 -6.75 -3.62 28.62
N ILE A 166 -6.44 -3.76 27.33
CA ILE A 166 -7.41 -3.68 26.24
C ILE A 166 -8.49 -4.77 26.39
N ALA A 167 -8.09 -6.00 26.74
CA ALA A 167 -9.02 -7.10 27.00
C ALA A 167 -9.87 -6.87 28.25
N GLY A 168 -9.28 -6.27 29.29
CA GLY A 168 -10.00 -5.88 30.50
C GLY A 168 -11.08 -4.84 30.21
N ASN A 169 -10.73 -3.78 29.49
CA ASN A 169 -11.64 -2.71 29.09
C ASN A 169 -12.77 -3.23 28.21
N TRP A 170 -12.47 -4.14 27.27
CA TRP A 170 -13.49 -4.85 26.49
C TRP A 170 -14.45 -5.64 27.39
N ALA A 171 -13.93 -6.44 28.32
CA ALA A 171 -14.72 -7.28 29.22
C ALA A 171 -15.66 -6.43 30.09
N ASP A 172 -15.17 -5.31 30.63
CA ASP A 172 -15.98 -4.39 31.44
C ASP A 172 -17.05 -3.69 30.60
N SER A 173 -16.76 -3.39 29.33
CA SER A 173 -17.72 -2.77 28.42
C SER A 173 -18.87 -3.70 28.07
N VAL A 174 -18.60 -4.95 27.65
CA VAL A 174 -19.67 -5.88 27.26
C VAL A 174 -20.53 -6.30 28.46
N ARG A 175 -19.99 -6.27 29.68
CA ARG A 175 -20.75 -6.52 30.91
C ARG A 175 -21.72 -5.39 31.30
N LYS A 176 -21.55 -4.19 30.73
CA LYS A 176 -22.36 -3.00 31.04
C LYS A 176 -23.22 -2.53 29.88
N ASP A 177 -22.95 -3.00 28.65
CA ASP A 177 -23.68 -2.55 27.47
C ASP A 177 -25.08 -3.18 27.40
N LYS A 178 -26.08 -2.34 27.13
CA LYS A 178 -27.49 -2.74 27.00
C LYS A 178 -27.75 -3.72 25.85
N ARG A 179 -26.83 -3.82 24.88
CA ARG A 179 -26.90 -4.73 23.73
C ARG A 179 -26.25 -6.09 23.99
N THR A 180 -25.66 -6.31 25.16
CA THR A 180 -24.94 -7.54 25.52
C THR A 180 -25.39 -8.06 26.89
N THR A 181 -26.70 -8.20 27.07
CA THR A 181 -27.31 -8.58 28.36
C THR A 181 -26.85 -9.94 28.86
N HIS A 182 -26.57 -10.90 27.98
CA HIS A 182 -26.10 -12.23 28.35
C HIS A 182 -24.64 -12.24 28.82
N TYR A 183 -23.90 -11.14 28.59
CA TYR A 183 -22.55 -10.96 29.13
C TYR A 183 -22.54 -10.44 30.58
N HIS A 184 -23.64 -9.83 31.07
CA HIS A 184 -23.67 -9.17 32.38
C HIS A 184 -23.39 -10.14 33.54
N GLY A 185 -23.86 -11.39 33.41
CA GLY A 185 -23.65 -12.47 34.38
C GLY A 185 -22.28 -13.15 34.30
N LEU A 186 -21.43 -12.81 33.33
CA LEU A 186 -20.10 -13.40 33.18
C LEU A 186 -19.05 -12.57 33.92
N SER A 187 -18.14 -13.22 34.65
CA SER A 187 -17.05 -12.53 35.35
C SER A 187 -16.00 -12.01 34.37
N ARG A 188 -15.28 -10.95 34.77
CA ARG A 188 -14.14 -10.42 34.01
C ARG A 188 -13.09 -11.51 33.77
N ASP A 189 -12.84 -12.37 34.75
CA ASP A 189 -11.87 -13.48 34.66
C ASP A 189 -12.25 -14.55 33.63
N LYS A 190 -13.55 -14.66 33.31
CA LYS A 190 -14.05 -15.56 32.27
C LYS A 190 -14.00 -14.93 30.88
N LEU A 191 -14.23 -13.62 30.80
CA LEU A 191 -14.29 -12.88 29.55
C LEU A 191 -12.91 -12.44 29.04
N ALA A 192 -12.10 -11.80 29.88
CA ALA A 192 -10.82 -11.22 29.47
C ALA A 192 -9.91 -12.23 28.73
N PRO A 193 -9.79 -13.52 29.16
CA PRO A 193 -9.01 -14.51 28.41
C PRO A 193 -9.44 -14.72 26.95
N GLN A 194 -10.73 -14.53 26.64
CA GLN A 194 -11.24 -14.64 25.27
C GLN A 194 -10.68 -13.52 24.38
N ALA A 195 -10.71 -12.28 24.87
CA ALA A 195 -10.13 -11.13 24.17
C ALA A 195 -8.59 -11.20 24.12
N ILE A 196 -7.94 -11.62 25.20
CA ILE A 196 -6.48 -11.86 25.24
C ILE A 196 -6.08 -12.84 24.14
N LYS A 197 -6.81 -13.95 24.00
CA LYS A 197 -6.55 -14.96 22.98
C LYS A 197 -6.77 -14.44 21.55
N PHE A 198 -7.73 -13.54 21.36
CA PHE A 198 -7.94 -12.87 20.07
C PHE A 198 -6.76 -11.97 19.71
N TYR A 199 -6.40 -11.03 20.60
CA TYR A 199 -5.33 -10.08 20.33
C TYR A 199 -3.96 -10.76 20.21
N SER A 200 -3.67 -11.82 20.98
CA SER A 200 -2.41 -12.56 20.88
C SER A 200 -2.25 -13.36 19.59
N ARG A 201 -3.36 -13.64 18.89
CA ARG A 201 -3.36 -14.27 17.57
C ARG A 201 -3.47 -13.26 16.43
N LEU A 202 -3.67 -11.97 16.71
CA LEU A 202 -3.97 -11.00 15.67
C LEU A 202 -2.87 -10.93 14.61
N ARG A 203 -1.59 -11.03 15.03
CA ARG A 203 -0.46 -11.07 14.11
C ARG A 203 -0.57 -12.19 13.08
N SER A 204 -0.84 -13.43 13.51
CA SER A 204 -1.00 -14.57 12.60
C SER A 204 -2.30 -14.48 11.78
N LEU A 205 -3.36 -13.90 12.35
CA LEU A 205 -4.63 -13.69 11.66
C LEU A 205 -4.56 -12.62 10.56
N LEU A 206 -3.57 -11.73 10.58
CA LEU A 206 -3.40 -10.67 9.57
C LEU A 206 -2.29 -10.99 8.56
N LEU A 207 -1.19 -11.58 9.01
CA LEU A 207 0.05 -11.64 8.24
C LEU A 207 0.38 -13.02 7.64
N ASP A 208 -0.15 -14.11 8.19
CA ASP A 208 0.21 -15.45 7.72
C ASP A 208 -0.42 -15.75 6.35
N THR A 209 0.23 -16.62 5.57
CA THR A 209 -0.25 -17.01 4.24
C THR A 209 -1.58 -17.76 4.28
N ASP A 210 -1.81 -18.56 5.33
CA ASP A 210 -3.03 -19.32 5.64
C ASP A 210 -3.96 -18.57 6.62
N ARG A 211 -3.88 -17.24 6.64
CA ARG A 211 -4.65 -16.39 7.57
C ARG A 211 -6.16 -16.62 7.51
N PHE A 212 -6.72 -16.96 6.35
CA PHE A 212 -8.16 -17.16 6.19
C PHE A 212 -8.62 -18.46 6.86
N GLU A 213 -7.85 -19.54 6.72
CA GLU A 213 -8.09 -20.82 7.40
C GLU A 213 -7.94 -20.66 8.91
N LYS A 214 -6.89 -19.95 9.36
CA LYS A 214 -6.66 -19.64 10.78
C LYS A 214 -7.77 -18.80 11.38
N ALA A 215 -8.21 -17.76 10.67
CA ALA A 215 -9.33 -16.90 11.08
C ALA A 215 -10.61 -17.72 11.21
N ARG A 216 -10.96 -18.54 10.22
CA ARG A 216 -12.14 -19.40 10.26
C ARG A 216 -12.12 -20.34 11.45
N ALA A 217 -10.99 -21.02 11.69
CA ALA A 217 -10.85 -21.92 12.84
C ALA A 217 -10.99 -21.18 14.17
N PHE A 218 -10.37 -20.00 14.28
CA PHE A 218 -10.45 -19.15 15.48
C PHE A 218 -11.88 -18.68 15.76
N PHE A 219 -12.56 -18.13 14.76
CA PHE A 219 -13.91 -17.58 14.93
C PHE A 219 -14.99 -18.64 15.10
N ARG A 220 -14.80 -19.85 14.57
CA ARG A 220 -15.61 -21.01 14.94
C ARG A 220 -15.49 -21.36 16.42
N GLN A 221 -14.26 -21.37 16.96
CA GLN A 221 -14.05 -21.62 18.39
C GLN A 221 -14.65 -20.50 19.26
N TYR A 222 -14.57 -19.25 18.79
CA TYR A 222 -15.26 -18.12 19.43
C TYR A 222 -16.77 -18.34 19.47
N ALA A 223 -17.39 -18.67 18.33
CA ALA A 223 -18.83 -18.93 18.23
C ALA A 223 -19.28 -20.10 19.12
N GLU A 224 -18.50 -21.18 19.15
CA GLU A 224 -18.74 -22.32 20.03
C GLU A 224 -18.72 -21.92 21.50
N THR A 225 -17.71 -21.14 21.91
CA THR A 225 -17.58 -20.66 23.28
C THR A 225 -18.75 -19.76 23.66
N SER A 226 -19.16 -18.86 22.77
CA SER A 226 -20.31 -17.98 22.99
C SER A 226 -21.60 -18.80 23.16
N ARG A 227 -21.85 -19.80 22.30
CA ARG A 227 -23.01 -20.71 22.44
C ARG A 227 -23.01 -21.48 23.74
N ARG A 228 -21.87 -22.05 24.16
CA ARG A 228 -21.75 -22.80 25.43
C ARG A 228 -22.07 -21.92 26.65
N ASN A 229 -21.90 -20.61 26.52
CA ASN A 229 -22.25 -19.63 27.54
C ASN A 229 -23.67 -19.05 27.39
N ASN A 230 -24.52 -19.64 26.54
CA ASN A 230 -25.88 -19.18 26.23
C ASN A 230 -25.93 -17.74 25.69
N ILE A 231 -24.86 -17.27 25.03
CA ILE A 231 -24.85 -15.96 24.38
C ILE A 231 -25.53 -16.08 23.01
N PRO A 232 -26.58 -15.29 22.72
CA PRO A 232 -27.25 -15.31 21.43
C PRO A 232 -26.37 -14.69 20.34
N LEU A 233 -26.61 -15.09 19.09
CA LEU A 233 -25.78 -14.70 17.94
C LEU A 233 -25.52 -13.18 17.84
N HIS A 234 -26.57 -12.38 17.95
CA HIS A 234 -26.46 -10.92 17.79
C HIS A 234 -25.58 -10.28 18.87
N GLU A 235 -25.62 -10.79 20.11
CA GLU A 235 -24.74 -10.32 21.19
C GLU A 235 -23.29 -10.76 20.97
N ALA A 236 -23.06 -11.98 20.47
CA ALA A 236 -21.72 -12.47 20.13
C ALA A 236 -21.08 -11.64 19.00
N VAL A 237 -21.83 -11.38 17.92
CA VAL A 237 -21.37 -10.51 16.82
C VAL A 237 -21.11 -9.09 17.32
N TYR A 238 -22.00 -8.54 18.17
CA TYR A 238 -21.79 -7.23 18.75
C TYR A 238 -20.52 -7.18 19.62
N ALA A 239 -20.33 -8.16 20.51
CA ALA A 239 -19.16 -8.24 21.38
C ALA A 239 -17.85 -8.37 20.59
N LEU A 240 -17.86 -9.10 19.47
CA LEU A 240 -16.72 -9.17 18.54
C LEU A 240 -16.40 -7.81 17.90
N ASN A 241 -17.42 -7.09 17.43
CA ASN A 241 -17.25 -5.72 16.93
C ASN A 241 -16.72 -4.75 18.01
N VAL A 242 -17.11 -4.97 19.27
CA VAL A 242 -16.58 -4.21 20.41
C VAL A 242 -15.11 -4.55 20.67
N MET A 243 -14.64 -5.79 20.48
CA MET A 243 -13.20 -6.11 20.55
C MET A 243 -12.41 -5.27 19.54
N ARG A 244 -12.85 -5.27 18.27
CA ARG A 244 -12.23 -4.42 17.23
C ARG A 244 -12.16 -2.95 17.66
N ARG A 245 -13.25 -2.43 18.23
CA ARG A 245 -13.34 -1.03 18.67
C ARG A 245 -12.36 -0.71 19.80
N PHE A 246 -12.19 -1.58 20.79
CA PHE A 246 -11.28 -1.31 21.92
C PHE A 246 -9.81 -1.31 21.52
N MET A 247 -9.42 -2.17 20.56
CA MET A 247 -8.10 -2.08 19.95
C MET A 247 -7.88 -0.72 19.26
N TRP A 248 -8.85 -0.25 18.46
CA TRP A 248 -8.74 1.03 17.76
C TRP A 248 -8.70 2.25 18.68
N LEU A 249 -9.42 2.21 19.80
CA LEU A 249 -9.50 3.32 20.75
C LEU A 249 -8.32 3.40 21.72
N HIS A 250 -7.38 2.46 21.67
CA HIS A 250 -6.21 2.49 22.53
C HIS A 250 -5.28 3.65 22.14
N ASP A 251 -4.91 4.50 23.11
CA ASP A 251 -4.14 5.73 22.89
C ASP A 251 -2.78 5.46 22.21
N GLY A 252 -2.07 4.43 22.63
CA GLY A 252 -0.81 4.02 22.00
C GLY A 252 -0.99 3.57 20.54
N PHE A 253 -2.14 2.98 20.21
CA PHE A 253 -2.44 2.57 18.83
C PHE A 253 -2.74 3.80 17.97
N GLN A 254 -3.58 4.72 18.47
CA GLN A 254 -3.94 5.95 17.76
C GLN A 254 -2.74 6.87 17.54
N LYS A 255 -1.89 7.07 18.55
CA LYS A 255 -0.68 7.90 18.42
C LYS A 255 0.26 7.36 17.36
N THR A 256 0.49 6.06 17.35
CA THR A 256 1.36 5.42 16.35
C THR A 256 0.75 5.44 14.96
N PHE A 257 -0.58 5.29 14.86
CA PHE A 257 -1.31 5.42 13.60
C PHE A 257 -1.24 6.85 13.04
N ILE A 258 -1.46 7.87 13.86
CA ILE A 258 -1.43 9.29 13.46
C ILE A 258 -0.01 9.73 13.08
N ASN A 259 1.00 9.25 13.81
CA ASN A 259 2.40 9.61 13.58
C ASN A 259 3.09 8.72 12.54
N GLY A 260 2.43 7.65 12.06
CA GLY A 260 2.94 6.78 11.00
C GLY A 260 3.02 7.53 9.68
N LEU A 261 4.20 7.49 9.04
CA LEU A 261 4.53 8.34 7.89
C LEU A 261 3.73 8.01 6.62
N ALA A 262 3.01 6.88 6.59
CA ALA A 262 2.23 6.43 5.44
C ALA A 262 0.73 6.32 5.77
N TYR A 263 -0.02 7.41 5.53
CA TYR A 263 -1.49 7.44 5.63
C TYR A 263 -2.15 6.26 4.90
N ASN A 264 -1.66 5.92 3.70
CA ASN A 264 -2.17 4.79 2.92
C ASN A 264 -1.90 3.42 3.58
N GLN A 265 -0.77 3.26 4.29
CA GLN A 265 -0.42 2.00 4.94
C GLN A 265 -1.22 1.77 6.23
N ALA A 266 -1.45 2.86 6.96
CA ALA A 266 -2.34 2.87 8.10
C ALA A 266 -3.75 2.44 7.65
N VAL A 267 -4.20 2.95 6.50
CA VAL A 267 -5.42 2.52 5.82
C VAL A 267 -5.37 1.04 5.42
N ASP A 268 -4.31 0.52 4.81
CA ASP A 268 -4.22 -0.89 4.42
C ASP A 268 -4.26 -1.87 5.61
N SER A 269 -3.61 -1.49 6.71
CA SER A 269 -3.67 -2.25 7.97
C SER A 269 -5.09 -2.26 8.53
N LEU A 270 -5.81 -1.13 8.45
CA LEU A 270 -7.22 -1.05 8.83
C LEU A 270 -8.11 -1.87 7.91
N LEU A 271 -7.90 -1.80 6.59
CA LEU A 271 -8.68 -2.56 5.61
C LEU A 271 -8.50 -4.06 5.81
N SER A 272 -7.27 -4.52 6.06
CA SER A 272 -6.98 -5.93 6.36
C SER A 272 -7.71 -6.41 7.61
N MET A 273 -7.77 -5.55 8.64
CA MET A 273 -8.50 -5.82 9.87
C MET A 273 -10.03 -5.79 9.68
N MET A 274 -10.54 -4.85 8.86
CA MET A 274 -11.96 -4.79 8.50
C MET A 274 -12.37 -6.06 7.75
N LEU A 275 -11.61 -6.45 6.73
CA LEU A 275 -11.85 -7.66 5.96
C LEU A 275 -11.87 -8.91 6.84
N MET A 276 -10.89 -9.04 7.74
CA MET A 276 -10.85 -10.16 8.69
C MET A 276 -12.10 -10.17 9.59
N MET A 277 -12.55 -9.01 10.05
CA MET A 277 -13.76 -8.89 10.87
C MET A 277 -15.04 -9.20 10.09
N ASP A 278 -15.11 -8.82 8.82
CA ASP A 278 -16.26 -9.14 7.96
C ASP A 278 -16.40 -10.66 7.77
N TYR A 279 -15.28 -11.35 7.52
CA TYR A 279 -15.25 -12.82 7.50
C TYR A 279 -15.58 -13.44 8.85
N ALA A 280 -15.10 -12.85 9.94
CA ALA A 280 -15.40 -13.31 11.29
C ALA A 280 -16.90 -13.29 11.59
N VAL A 281 -17.58 -12.18 11.26
CA VAL A 281 -19.03 -12.05 11.44
C VAL A 281 -19.79 -13.06 10.59
N TYR A 282 -19.37 -13.27 9.34
CA TYR A 282 -19.94 -14.29 8.47
C TYR A 282 -19.79 -15.71 9.06
N ASP A 283 -18.58 -16.09 9.48
CA ASP A 283 -18.29 -17.42 10.01
C ASP A 283 -19.02 -17.69 11.34
N VAL A 284 -19.09 -16.70 12.24
CA VAL A 284 -19.84 -16.79 13.50
C VAL A 284 -21.34 -16.94 13.22
N THR A 285 -21.89 -16.16 12.30
CA THR A 285 -23.30 -16.23 11.89
C THR A 285 -23.65 -17.60 11.35
N ARG A 286 -22.86 -18.08 10.38
CA ARG A 286 -23.02 -19.39 9.77
C ARG A 286 -22.94 -20.51 10.81
N TYR A 287 -21.98 -20.45 11.73
CA TYR A 287 -21.83 -21.47 12.79
C TYR A 287 -23.08 -21.59 13.67
N TYR A 288 -23.71 -20.46 14.03
CA TYR A 288 -24.93 -20.45 14.81
C TYR A 288 -26.11 -21.01 14.02
N GLN A 289 -26.29 -20.60 12.75
CA GLN A 289 -27.36 -21.07 11.87
C GLN A 289 -27.32 -22.58 11.64
N GLU A 290 -26.15 -23.13 11.31
CA GLU A 290 -25.95 -24.59 11.09
C GLU A 290 -26.34 -25.44 12.31
N ARG A 291 -26.47 -24.84 13.50
CA ARG A 291 -26.85 -25.52 14.76
C ARG A 291 -28.20 -25.06 15.30
N MET A 292 -28.91 -24.22 14.56
CA MET A 292 -30.33 -23.95 14.75
C MET A 292 -31.17 -24.91 13.90
N ASP A 293 -30.69 -25.25 12.71
CA ASP A 293 -31.37 -26.13 11.73
C ASP A 293 -31.29 -27.63 12.08
N VAL A 294 -30.58 -28.01 13.15
CA VAL A 294 -30.46 -29.40 13.64
C VAL A 294 -31.45 -29.66 14.79
N ARG A 295 -32.64 -29.04 14.73
CA ARG A 295 -33.75 -29.27 15.66
C ARG A 295 -34.94 -29.87 14.93
#